data_AF-A0A1D1ZTZ0-F1
#
_entry.id   AF-A0A1D1ZTZ0-F1
#
_cell.length_a   1.000
_cell.length_b   1.000
_cell.length_c   1.000
_cell.angle_alpha   90.00
_cell.angle_beta   90.00
_cell.angle_gamma   90.00
#
_symmetry.space_group_name_H-M   'P 1'
#
loop_
_entity.id
_entity.type
_entity.pdbx_description
1 polymer ?
#
loop_
_entity_poly.entity_id
_entity_poly.type
_entity_poly.pdbx_seq_one_letter_code
_entity_poly.pdbx_strand_id
1 'polypeptide(L)'
;MDTALPRRTLSTTATFKENFDAAQDLISRTWTEADLALDSLAEFLDRDKEVEVLAKVLEEGKEFSDETPGDGKEEITAASPSAGPASAPLARAASSGAVHRIGERMLRGDVHMLDKVSFTLGVANIALVAFWLGASPSTYQYCWLIKCLTLFTMRWFSYRSRGLHYMMLEFCYAGNILAALQIFWVPSSPLLRRLAFAHMAGPLMWSIVAMRNSLVFHDVDKQTTLMMHASPAILAWTMRWRPRPEWTAGLSPDQLADFGSSSWTQMALLPMVFYLAWALAYYVLVGASRRCVTTRLLLLFQGGEKGLDRPSPSV
;
A
#
# COMPACT_ATOMS: atom_id res chain seq x y z
N MET A 1 -24.42 52.52 -46.51
CA MET A 1 -23.30 52.14 -45.63
C MET A 1 -23.70 52.54 -44.22
N ASP A 2 -24.12 51.58 -43.41
CA ASP A 2 -24.16 51.69 -41.95
C ASP A 2 -24.11 50.26 -41.39
N THR A 3 -22.93 49.86 -40.95
CA THR A 3 -22.64 48.53 -40.39
C THR A 3 -22.91 48.53 -38.89
N ALA A 4 -24.03 47.93 -38.48
CA ALA A 4 -24.31 47.68 -37.06
C ALA A 4 -23.46 46.49 -36.56
N LEU A 5 -22.55 46.75 -35.61
CA LEU A 5 -21.77 45.72 -34.93
C LEU A 5 -22.66 44.88 -33.98
N PRO A 6 -22.41 43.56 -33.84
CA PRO A 6 -23.18 42.72 -32.94
C PRO A 6 -22.86 43.05 -31.48
N ARG A 7 -23.92 43.22 -30.69
CA ARG A 7 -23.86 43.52 -29.25
C ARG A 7 -23.29 42.30 -28.51
N ARG A 8 -22.04 42.41 -28.03
CA ARG A 8 -21.35 41.39 -27.23
C ARG A 8 -22.13 41.16 -25.93
N THR A 9 -22.74 40.00 -25.77
CA THR A 9 -23.37 39.58 -24.52
C THR A 9 -22.29 39.39 -23.46
N LEU A 10 -22.36 40.18 -22.38
CA LEU A 10 -21.51 40.01 -21.21
C LEU A 10 -21.91 38.70 -20.52
N SER A 11 -20.97 37.76 -20.44
CA SER A 11 -21.10 36.55 -19.63
C SER A 11 -21.37 36.97 -18.18
N THR A 12 -22.50 36.56 -17.64
CA THR A 12 -22.81 36.67 -16.21
C THR A 12 -21.81 35.82 -15.44
N THR A 13 -20.96 36.47 -14.65
CA THR A 13 -20.06 35.79 -13.71
C THR A 13 -20.91 35.04 -12.69
N ALA A 14 -20.74 33.72 -12.60
CA ALA A 14 -21.47 32.89 -11.64
C ALA A 14 -21.28 33.44 -10.21
N THR A 15 -22.37 33.51 -9.46
CA THR A 15 -22.37 34.01 -8.09
C THR A 15 -21.59 33.06 -7.17
N PHE A 16 -21.04 33.56 -6.06
CA PHE A 16 -20.28 32.75 -5.09
C PHE A 16 -21.08 31.51 -4.65
N LYS A 17 -22.39 31.66 -4.48
CA LYS A 17 -23.29 30.55 -4.10
C LYS A 17 -23.34 29.47 -5.18
N GLU A 18 -23.44 29.84 -6.46
CA GLU A 18 -23.44 28.87 -7.57
C GLU A 18 -22.09 28.15 -7.69
N ASN A 19 -20.97 28.85 -7.48
CA ASN A 19 -19.65 28.22 -7.46
C ASN A 19 -19.46 27.30 -6.24
N PHE A 20 -20.02 27.66 -5.08
CA PHE A 20 -19.98 26.84 -3.87
C PHE A 20 -20.86 25.59 -4.00
N ASP A 21 -22.08 25.74 -4.51
CA ASP A 21 -23.01 24.63 -4.76
C ASP A 21 -22.44 23.66 -5.80
N ALA A 22 -21.79 24.17 -6.86
CA ALA A 22 -21.09 23.35 -7.86
C ALA A 22 -19.86 22.63 -7.28
N ALA A 23 -19.10 23.28 -6.39
CA ALA A 23 -17.97 22.65 -5.71
C ALA A 23 -18.44 21.56 -4.73
N GLN A 24 -19.55 21.80 -4.02
CA GLN A 24 -20.13 20.82 -3.10
C GLN A 24 -20.70 19.59 -3.84
N ASP A 25 -21.32 19.79 -5.01
CA ASP A 25 -21.79 18.72 -5.89
C ASP A 25 -20.63 17.93 -6.52
N LEU A 26 -19.54 18.62 -6.90
CA LEU A 26 -18.33 17.93 -7.36
C LEU A 26 -17.72 17.06 -6.25
N ILE A 27 -17.64 17.62 -5.03
CA ILE A 27 -17.12 16.94 -3.85
C ILE A 27 -17.97 15.71 -3.53
N SER A 28 -19.30 15.83 -3.48
CA SER A 28 -20.20 14.71 -3.16
C SER A 28 -20.10 13.56 -4.17
N ARG A 29 -19.95 13.89 -5.47
CA ARG A 29 -19.72 12.89 -6.54
C ARG A 29 -18.38 12.19 -6.38
N THR A 30 -17.31 12.93 -6.09
CA THR A 30 -16.00 12.29 -5.81
C THR A 30 -16.02 11.42 -4.55
N TRP A 31 -16.82 11.76 -3.53
CA TRP A 31 -16.99 10.90 -2.36
C TRP A 31 -17.75 9.61 -2.69
N THR A 32 -18.78 9.67 -3.53
CA THR A 32 -19.51 8.46 -3.97
C THR A 32 -18.65 7.56 -4.85
N GLU A 33 -17.82 8.14 -5.73
CA GLU A 33 -16.84 7.38 -6.51
C GLU A 33 -15.73 6.78 -5.64
N ALA A 34 -15.31 7.49 -4.58
CA ALA A 34 -14.35 6.98 -3.61
C ALA A 34 -14.93 5.85 -2.75
N ASP A 35 -16.21 5.93 -2.35
CA ASP A 35 -16.90 4.85 -1.64
C ASP A 35 -17.04 3.60 -2.52
N LEU A 36 -17.41 3.77 -3.80
CA LEU A 36 -17.42 2.67 -4.77
C LEU A 36 -16.03 2.06 -4.98
N ALA A 37 -14.98 2.90 -5.01
CA ALA A 37 -13.60 2.43 -5.10
C ALA A 37 -13.15 1.72 -3.81
N LEU A 38 -13.57 2.19 -2.64
CA LEU A 38 -13.31 1.57 -1.34
C LEU A 38 -14.03 0.23 -1.20
N ASP A 39 -15.28 0.14 -1.65
CA ASP A 39 -16.03 -1.11 -1.70
C ASP A 39 -15.36 -2.09 -2.67
N SER A 40 -14.91 -1.62 -3.83
CA SER A 40 -14.14 -2.45 -4.76
C SER A 40 -12.80 -2.91 -4.17
N LEU A 41 -12.15 -2.09 -3.35
CA LEU A 41 -10.89 -2.40 -2.67
C LEU A 41 -11.11 -3.37 -1.49
N ALA A 42 -12.22 -3.22 -0.75
CA ALA A 42 -12.62 -4.14 0.31
C ALA A 42 -12.95 -5.52 -0.26
N GLU A 43 -13.70 -5.57 -1.36
CA GLU A 43 -14.02 -6.80 -2.07
C GLU A 43 -12.75 -7.42 -2.70
N PHE A 44 -11.81 -6.60 -3.19
CA PHE A 44 -10.49 -7.04 -3.66
C PHE A 44 -9.65 -7.69 -2.55
N LEU A 45 -9.60 -7.09 -1.35
CA LEU A 45 -8.85 -7.63 -0.21
C LEU A 45 -9.41 -8.97 0.30
N ASP A 46 -10.71 -9.23 0.08
CA ASP A 46 -11.33 -10.51 0.40
C ASP A 46 -11.07 -11.56 -0.70
N ARG A 47 -11.11 -11.15 -1.98
CA ARG A 47 -10.84 -12.01 -3.15
C ARG A 47 -9.40 -12.50 -3.24
N ASP A 48 -8.42 -11.68 -2.86
CA ASP A 48 -7.01 -12.09 -2.82
C ASP A 48 -6.79 -13.27 -1.86
N LYS A 49 -7.56 -13.34 -0.76
CA LYS A 49 -7.52 -14.50 0.13
C LYS A 49 -8.14 -15.74 -0.51
N GLU A 50 -9.22 -15.58 -1.26
CA GLU A 50 -9.86 -16.70 -1.98
C GLU A 50 -8.96 -17.24 -3.09
N VAL A 51 -8.29 -16.38 -3.85
CA VAL A 51 -7.35 -16.77 -4.91
C VAL A 51 -6.11 -17.45 -4.32
N GLU A 52 -5.60 -16.98 -3.18
CA GLU A 52 -4.49 -17.65 -2.49
C GLU A 52 -4.90 -19.03 -1.94
N VAL A 53 -6.13 -19.15 -1.41
CA VAL A 53 -6.71 -20.44 -0.99
C VAL A 53 -6.90 -21.36 -2.20
N LEU A 54 -7.42 -20.84 -3.32
CA LEU A 54 -7.57 -21.62 -4.55
C LEU A 54 -6.22 -22.08 -5.11
N ALA A 55 -5.21 -21.20 -5.08
CA ALA A 55 -3.86 -21.52 -5.52
C ALA A 55 -3.23 -22.61 -4.64
N LYS A 56 -3.42 -22.53 -3.32
CA LYS A 56 -3.00 -23.59 -2.38
C LYS A 56 -3.72 -24.91 -2.61
N VAL A 57 -5.04 -24.88 -2.80
CA VAL A 57 -5.85 -26.07 -3.13
C VAL A 57 -5.43 -26.68 -4.48
N LEU A 58 -5.07 -25.84 -5.46
CA LEU A 58 -4.57 -26.30 -6.76
C LEU A 58 -3.15 -26.88 -6.67
N GLU A 59 -2.29 -26.37 -5.78
CA GLU A 59 -0.97 -26.96 -5.50
C GLU A 59 -1.10 -28.28 -4.74
N GLU A 60 -1.92 -28.36 -3.69
CA GLU A 60 -2.22 -29.60 -2.95
C GLU A 60 -2.84 -30.67 -3.87
N GLY A 61 -3.74 -30.27 -4.77
CA GLY A 61 -4.33 -31.17 -5.77
C GLY A 61 -3.34 -31.67 -6.82
N LYS A 62 -2.23 -30.95 -7.04
CA LYS A 62 -1.14 -31.35 -7.92
C LYS A 62 -0.22 -32.37 -7.23
N GLU A 63 0.04 -32.17 -5.95
CA GLU A 63 0.83 -33.08 -5.11
C GLU A 63 0.12 -34.44 -4.93
N PHE A 64 -1.21 -34.45 -4.81
CA PHE A 64 -2.02 -35.67 -4.80
C PHE A 64 -2.05 -36.42 -6.15
N SER A 65 -1.70 -35.75 -7.26
CA SER A 65 -1.69 -36.37 -8.60
C SER A 65 -0.36 -36.99 -9.00
N ASP A 66 0.74 -36.66 -8.29
CA ASP A 66 2.09 -37.16 -8.55
C ASP A 66 2.49 -38.36 -7.65
N GLU A 67 1.67 -38.76 -6.67
CA GLU A 67 1.83 -40.05 -5.98
C GLU A 67 1.32 -41.20 -6.90
N THR A 68 2.27 -41.85 -7.57
CA THR A 68 2.06 -43.05 -8.38
C THR A 68 1.33 -44.17 -7.62
N PRO A 69 0.36 -44.88 -8.23
CA PRO A 69 -0.29 -46.01 -7.58
C PRO A 69 0.66 -47.21 -7.49
N GLY A 70 0.89 -47.67 -6.26
CA GLY A 70 1.63 -48.89 -5.96
C GLY A 70 0.95 -50.13 -6.54
N ASP A 71 1.80 -51.01 -7.06
CA ASP A 71 1.52 -52.30 -7.68
C ASP A 71 0.68 -53.19 -6.74
N GLY A 72 -0.53 -53.54 -7.16
CA GLY A 72 -1.45 -54.36 -6.38
C GLY A 72 -2.47 -55.03 -7.30
N LYS A 73 -2.19 -56.27 -7.69
CA LYS A 73 -3.14 -57.14 -8.40
C LYS A 73 -4.33 -57.43 -7.47
N GLU A 74 -5.52 -56.97 -7.81
CA GLU A 74 -6.75 -57.68 -7.47
C GLU A 74 -7.73 -57.70 -8.64
N GLU A 75 -8.27 -58.89 -8.83
CA GLU A 75 -9.11 -59.38 -9.90
C GLU A 75 -10.58 -59.07 -9.58
N ILE A 76 -11.28 -58.34 -10.46
CA ILE A 76 -12.76 -58.29 -10.46
C ILE A 76 -13.27 -58.46 -11.89
N THR A 77 -14.04 -59.52 -12.06
CA THR A 77 -14.59 -60.06 -13.31
C THR A 77 -15.78 -59.27 -13.87
N ALA A 78 -15.77 -59.15 -15.21
CA ALA A 78 -16.91 -59.14 -16.15
C ALA A 78 -18.08 -58.15 -15.97
N ALA A 79 -18.15 -57.13 -16.83
CA ALA A 79 -19.17 -56.97 -17.89
C ALA A 79 -18.97 -55.64 -18.67
N SER A 80 -19.08 -55.70 -20.01
CA SER A 80 -19.12 -54.52 -20.90
C SER A 80 -20.54 -54.37 -21.46
N PRO A 81 -20.98 -53.17 -21.87
CA PRO A 81 -20.59 -52.70 -23.19
C PRO A 81 -20.04 -51.27 -23.22
N SER A 82 -18.87 -51.16 -23.85
CA SER A 82 -18.41 -50.05 -24.69
C SER A 82 -18.34 -48.63 -24.09
N ALA A 83 -17.25 -48.36 -23.36
CA ALA A 83 -16.43 -47.15 -23.54
C ALA A 83 -15.04 -47.46 -22.95
N GLY A 84 -13.98 -47.43 -23.78
CA GLY A 84 -12.66 -47.90 -23.36
C GLY A 84 -12.04 -47.11 -22.19
N PRO A 85 -11.17 -47.73 -21.38
CA PRO A 85 -10.54 -47.12 -20.20
C PRO A 85 -9.56 -45.99 -20.55
N ALA A 86 -9.27 -45.76 -21.83
CA ALA A 86 -8.45 -44.64 -22.31
C ALA A 86 -9.19 -43.29 -22.32
N SER A 87 -10.52 -43.28 -22.16
CA SER A 87 -11.33 -42.05 -22.23
C SER A 87 -11.39 -41.28 -20.91
N ALA A 88 -11.32 -41.95 -19.75
CA ALA A 88 -11.40 -41.30 -18.44
C ALA A 88 -10.14 -40.46 -18.08
N PRO A 89 -8.90 -40.91 -18.35
CA PRO A 89 -7.70 -40.10 -18.14
C PRO A 89 -7.64 -38.90 -19.11
N LEU A 90 -8.05 -39.11 -20.36
CA LEU A 90 -8.09 -38.04 -21.37
C LEU A 90 -9.19 -37.01 -21.07
N ALA A 91 -10.34 -37.44 -20.56
CA ALA A 91 -11.42 -36.57 -20.10
C ALA A 91 -11.04 -35.79 -18.83
N ARG A 92 -10.30 -36.39 -17.88
CA ARG A 92 -9.72 -35.69 -16.72
C ARG A 92 -8.61 -34.70 -17.10
N ALA A 93 -7.77 -35.05 -18.06
CA ALA A 93 -6.75 -34.14 -18.59
C ALA A 93 -7.37 -32.98 -19.38
N ALA A 94 -8.41 -33.25 -20.17
CA ALA A 94 -9.18 -32.24 -20.89
C ALA A 94 -9.96 -31.32 -19.95
N SER A 95 -10.55 -31.86 -18.88
CA SER A 95 -11.24 -31.05 -17.86
C SER A 95 -10.27 -30.21 -17.04
N SER A 96 -9.10 -30.74 -16.65
CA SER A 96 -8.04 -29.96 -15.99
C SER A 96 -7.50 -28.84 -16.88
N GLY A 97 -7.31 -29.11 -18.18
CA GLY A 97 -6.91 -28.10 -19.15
C GLY A 97 -7.97 -27.02 -19.39
N ALA A 98 -9.26 -27.38 -19.34
CA ALA A 98 -10.36 -26.42 -19.43
C ALA A 98 -10.43 -25.52 -18.18
N VAL A 99 -10.27 -26.10 -16.98
CA VAL A 99 -10.21 -25.36 -15.70
C VAL A 99 -9.01 -24.41 -15.68
N HIS A 100 -7.83 -24.86 -16.11
CA HIS A 100 -6.64 -24.00 -16.22
C HIS A 100 -6.86 -22.81 -17.18
N ARG A 101 -7.50 -23.04 -18.33
CA ARG A 101 -7.79 -21.97 -19.31
C ARG A 101 -8.88 -21.00 -18.86
N ILE A 102 -9.80 -21.44 -18.00
CA ILE A 102 -10.81 -20.58 -17.38
C ILE A 102 -10.14 -19.74 -16.29
N GLY A 103 -9.33 -20.37 -15.43
CA GLY A 103 -8.53 -19.68 -14.41
C GLY A 103 -7.61 -18.62 -15.00
N GLU A 104 -6.86 -18.93 -16.06
CA GLU A 104 -6.01 -17.94 -16.75
C GLU A 104 -6.80 -16.79 -17.36
N ARG A 105 -8.03 -17.02 -17.83
CA ARG A 105 -8.88 -15.96 -18.41
C ARG A 105 -9.44 -15.05 -17.32
N MET A 106 -9.85 -15.63 -16.18
CA MET A 106 -10.28 -14.87 -15.01
C MET A 106 -9.13 -14.01 -14.47
N LEU A 107 -7.96 -14.63 -14.20
CA LEU A 107 -6.77 -13.93 -13.73
C LEU A 107 -6.34 -12.80 -14.69
N ARG A 108 -6.37 -13.03 -16.01
CA ARG A 108 -6.07 -11.97 -17.00
C ARG A 108 -7.08 -10.83 -17.00
N GLY A 109 -8.37 -11.16 -16.85
CA GLY A 109 -9.43 -10.15 -16.75
C GLY A 109 -9.26 -9.25 -15.54
N ASP A 110 -8.95 -9.85 -14.39
CA ASP A 110 -8.77 -9.15 -13.12
C ASP A 110 -7.53 -8.23 -13.15
N VAL A 111 -6.39 -8.71 -13.63
CA VAL A 111 -5.17 -7.89 -13.78
C VAL A 111 -5.43 -6.67 -14.66
N HIS A 112 -6.16 -6.82 -15.76
CA HIS A 112 -6.46 -5.71 -16.65
C HIS A 112 -7.43 -4.69 -16.04
N MET A 113 -8.35 -5.12 -15.18
CA MET A 113 -9.22 -4.21 -14.42
C MET A 113 -8.43 -3.45 -13.35
N LEU A 114 -7.55 -4.13 -12.63
CA LEU A 114 -6.65 -3.50 -11.64
C LEU A 114 -5.75 -2.45 -12.27
N ASP A 115 -5.19 -2.72 -13.45
CA ASP A 115 -4.37 -1.76 -14.19
C ASP A 115 -5.14 -0.48 -14.53
N LYS A 116 -6.43 -0.60 -14.88
CA LYS A 116 -7.30 0.55 -15.20
C LYS A 116 -7.69 1.33 -13.96
N VAL A 117 -8.04 0.65 -12.89
CA VAL A 117 -8.41 1.27 -11.61
C VAL A 117 -7.20 1.98 -11.02
N SER A 118 -6.05 1.31 -10.94
CA SER A 118 -4.78 1.89 -10.48
C SER A 118 -4.40 3.11 -11.30
N PHE A 119 -4.56 3.06 -12.62
CA PHE A 119 -4.28 4.19 -13.49
C PHE A 119 -5.16 5.38 -13.19
N THR A 120 -6.49 5.14 -13.14
CA THR A 120 -7.48 6.18 -12.90
C THR A 120 -7.27 6.84 -11.54
N LEU A 121 -7.10 6.03 -10.48
CA LEU A 121 -6.83 6.53 -9.13
C LEU A 121 -5.52 7.29 -9.03
N GLY A 122 -4.47 6.83 -9.72
CA GLY A 122 -3.18 7.52 -9.75
C GLY A 122 -3.26 8.90 -10.39
N VAL A 123 -3.92 9.01 -11.55
CA VAL A 123 -4.14 10.29 -12.25
C VAL A 123 -5.04 11.21 -11.43
N ALA A 124 -6.16 10.70 -10.92
CA ALA A 124 -7.09 11.44 -10.07
C ALA A 124 -6.40 11.97 -8.81
N ASN A 125 -5.53 11.17 -8.18
CA ASN A 125 -4.75 11.59 -7.03
C ASN A 125 -3.83 12.79 -7.34
N ILE A 126 -3.14 12.81 -8.48
CA ILE A 126 -2.27 13.93 -8.86
C ILE A 126 -3.11 15.20 -9.08
N ALA A 127 -4.23 15.08 -9.80
CA ALA A 127 -5.15 16.19 -10.02
C ALA A 127 -5.72 16.72 -8.69
N LEU A 128 -6.14 15.84 -7.79
CA LEU A 128 -6.66 16.19 -6.47
C LEU A 128 -5.60 16.89 -5.61
N VAL A 129 -4.35 16.40 -5.60
CA VAL A 129 -3.24 17.05 -4.89
C VAL A 129 -3.02 18.47 -5.41
N ALA A 130 -2.92 18.62 -6.73
CA ALA A 130 -2.67 19.92 -7.36
C ALA A 130 -3.81 20.90 -7.07
N PHE A 131 -5.05 20.45 -7.20
CA PHE A 131 -6.24 21.24 -6.88
C PHE A 131 -6.26 21.66 -5.41
N TRP A 132 -6.07 20.70 -4.48
CA TRP A 132 -6.09 20.98 -3.04
C TRP A 132 -5.00 21.98 -2.65
N LEU A 133 -3.80 21.82 -3.20
CA LEU A 133 -2.68 22.72 -2.93
C LEU A 133 -2.93 24.13 -3.48
N GLY A 134 -3.65 24.26 -4.59
CA GLY A 134 -4.06 25.56 -5.14
C GLY A 134 -5.21 26.21 -4.37
N ALA A 135 -6.21 25.43 -3.97
CA ALA A 135 -7.42 25.94 -3.31
C ALA A 135 -7.23 26.20 -1.81
N SER A 136 -6.56 25.29 -1.09
CA SER A 136 -6.40 25.35 0.36
C SER A 136 -5.12 24.64 0.83
N PRO A 137 -3.93 25.21 0.60
CA PRO A 137 -2.67 24.56 0.95
C PRO A 137 -2.48 24.36 2.45
N SER A 138 -3.07 25.22 3.29
CA SER A 138 -2.98 25.11 4.76
C SER A 138 -3.75 23.91 5.33
N THR A 139 -4.65 23.30 4.55
CA THR A 139 -5.44 22.13 4.97
C THR A 139 -4.93 20.81 4.36
N TYR A 140 -3.85 20.86 3.58
CA TYR A 140 -3.29 19.68 2.89
C TYR A 140 -2.95 18.51 3.81
N GLN A 141 -2.65 18.77 5.09
CA GLN A 141 -2.43 17.74 6.12
C GLN A 141 -3.55 16.70 6.22
N TYR A 142 -4.81 17.06 5.93
CA TYR A 142 -5.91 16.11 5.94
C TYR A 142 -5.86 15.19 4.73
N CYS A 143 -5.59 15.74 3.54
CA CYS A 143 -5.38 14.95 2.34
C CYS A 143 -4.19 13.98 2.50
N TRP A 144 -3.08 14.47 3.07
CA TRP A 144 -1.92 13.63 3.40
C TRP A 144 -2.24 12.54 4.45
N LEU A 145 -3.00 12.87 5.50
CA LEU A 145 -3.38 11.91 6.54
C LEU A 145 -4.26 10.79 5.97
N ILE A 146 -5.29 11.14 5.19
CA ILE A 146 -6.17 10.17 4.53
C ILE A 146 -5.33 9.22 3.67
N LYS A 147 -4.39 9.77 2.88
CA LYS A 147 -3.46 8.96 2.08
C LYS A 147 -2.61 8.02 2.92
N CYS A 148 -2.04 8.51 4.03
CA CYS A 148 -1.24 7.66 4.91
C CYS A 148 -2.09 6.51 5.46
N LEU A 149 -3.30 6.79 5.96
CA LEU A 149 -4.18 5.77 6.51
C LEU A 149 -4.58 4.73 5.45
N THR A 150 -5.05 5.18 4.27
CA THR A 150 -5.45 4.28 3.19
C THR A 150 -4.28 3.43 2.69
N LEU A 151 -3.15 4.06 2.37
CA LEU A 151 -2.00 3.39 1.77
C LEU A 151 -1.28 2.47 2.77
N PHE A 152 -1.17 2.87 4.04
CA PHE A 152 -0.53 2.02 5.07
C PHE A 152 -1.38 0.80 5.35
N THR A 153 -2.70 0.97 5.42
CA THR A 153 -3.63 -0.12 5.68
C THR A 153 -3.63 -1.12 4.51
N MET A 154 -3.74 -0.63 3.27
CA MET A 154 -3.65 -1.46 2.08
C MET A 154 -2.32 -2.23 2.04
N ARG A 155 -1.20 -1.56 2.30
CA ARG A 155 0.12 -2.18 2.28
C ARG A 155 0.33 -3.16 3.44
N TRP A 156 -0.22 -2.89 4.62
CA TRP A 156 -0.19 -3.82 5.75
C TRP A 156 -0.84 -5.15 5.36
N PHE A 157 -2.05 -5.12 4.80
CA PHE A 157 -2.75 -6.33 4.39
C PHE A 157 -2.00 -7.09 3.28
N SER A 158 -1.56 -6.38 2.22
CA SER A 158 -0.80 -6.98 1.11
C SER A 158 0.53 -7.59 1.56
N TYR A 159 1.27 -6.90 2.43
CA TYR A 159 2.56 -7.41 2.91
C TYR A 159 2.39 -8.54 3.92
N ARG A 160 1.30 -8.52 4.70
CA ARG A 160 1.04 -9.58 5.68
C ARG A 160 0.63 -10.89 5.02
N SER A 161 -0.15 -10.86 3.93
CA SER A 161 -0.48 -12.06 3.14
C SER A 161 0.77 -12.66 2.49
N ARG A 162 1.66 -11.81 1.95
CA ARG A 162 2.91 -12.23 1.29
C ARG A 162 4.08 -12.57 2.23
N GLY A 163 3.88 -12.47 3.55
CA GLY A 163 4.95 -12.68 4.54
C GLY A 163 6.02 -11.56 4.59
N LEU A 164 5.80 -10.44 3.91
CA LEU A 164 6.70 -9.28 3.80
C LEU A 164 6.46 -8.19 4.85
N HIS A 165 5.74 -8.48 5.93
CA HIS A 165 5.33 -7.51 6.96
C HIS A 165 6.50 -6.73 7.61
N TYR A 166 7.73 -7.24 7.61
CA TYR A 166 8.91 -6.48 8.07
C TYR A 166 9.24 -5.26 7.20
N MET A 167 8.79 -5.24 5.94
CA MET A 167 8.91 -4.07 5.05
C MET A 167 8.06 -2.88 5.53
N MET A 168 7.16 -3.07 6.49
CA MET A 168 6.42 -1.98 7.14
C MET A 168 7.25 -1.23 8.18
N LEU A 169 8.44 -1.74 8.53
CA LEU A 169 9.35 -1.09 9.47
C LEU A 169 10.34 -0.14 8.79
N GLU A 170 10.26 0.00 7.46
CA GLU A 170 11.09 0.92 6.68
C GLU A 170 10.97 2.37 7.19
N PHE A 171 12.01 3.17 6.94
CA PHE A 171 12.13 4.51 7.52
C PHE A 171 10.98 5.45 7.13
N CYS A 172 10.40 5.29 5.94
CA CYS A 172 9.30 6.14 5.47
C CYS A 172 8.05 6.03 6.35
N TYR A 173 7.76 4.87 6.96
CA TYR A 173 6.66 4.73 7.91
C TYR A 173 6.93 5.52 9.19
N ALA A 174 8.14 5.37 9.74
CA ALA A 174 8.57 6.12 10.93
C ALA A 174 8.54 7.64 10.68
N GLY A 175 9.01 8.09 9.53
CA GLY A 175 8.99 9.51 9.14
C GLY A 175 7.58 10.09 9.00
N ASN A 176 6.64 9.34 8.40
CA ASN A 176 5.24 9.77 8.31
C ASN A 176 4.53 9.74 9.67
N ILE A 177 4.82 8.75 10.54
CA ILE A 177 4.31 8.72 11.93
C ILE A 177 4.83 9.92 12.72
N LEU A 178 6.11 10.25 12.58
CA LEU A 178 6.74 11.42 13.20
C LEU A 178 6.05 12.72 12.75
N ALA A 179 5.72 12.83 11.46
CA ALA A 179 4.96 13.97 10.92
C ALA A 179 3.54 14.03 11.49
N ALA A 180 2.85 12.89 11.62
CA ALA A 180 1.51 12.83 12.21
C ALA A 180 1.54 13.27 13.68
N LEU A 181 2.52 12.77 14.45
CA LEU A 181 2.75 13.17 15.83
C LEU A 181 2.96 14.68 15.95
N GLN A 182 3.77 15.25 15.05
CA GLN A 182 4.01 16.68 15.01
C GLN A 182 2.74 17.46 14.74
N ILE A 183 1.97 17.10 13.71
CA ILE A 183 0.85 17.93 13.24
C ILE A 183 -0.36 17.84 14.17
N PHE A 184 -0.67 16.64 14.66
CA PHE A 184 -1.94 16.36 15.33
C PHE A 184 -1.83 16.29 16.86
N TRP A 185 -0.67 15.89 17.40
CA TRP A 185 -0.51 15.75 18.86
C TRP A 185 0.31 16.87 19.49
N VAL A 186 1.41 17.29 18.85
CA VAL A 186 2.32 18.29 19.43
C VAL A 186 2.67 19.40 18.41
N PRO A 187 1.68 20.15 17.90
CA PRO A 187 1.87 21.12 16.82
C PRO A 187 2.76 22.31 17.18
N SER A 188 2.81 22.69 18.46
CA SER A 188 3.57 23.83 18.96
C SER A 188 5.04 23.53 19.22
N SER A 189 5.48 22.26 19.18
CA SER A 189 6.87 21.89 19.50
C SER A 189 7.84 22.26 18.37
N PRO A 190 8.79 23.20 18.61
CA PRO A 190 9.79 23.57 17.60
C PRO A 190 10.71 22.39 17.28
N LEU A 191 11.10 21.61 18.29
CA LEU A 191 11.94 20.43 18.12
C LEU A 191 11.31 19.39 17.18
N LEU A 192 10.04 19.07 17.41
CA LEU A 192 9.34 18.05 16.63
C LEU A 192 9.04 18.54 15.21
N ARG A 193 8.73 19.83 15.05
CA ARG A 193 8.61 20.50 13.75
C ARG A 193 9.90 20.39 12.94
N ARG A 194 11.05 20.67 13.54
CA ARG A 194 12.37 20.53 12.89
C ARG A 194 12.65 19.11 12.46
N LEU A 195 12.42 18.15 13.36
CA LEU A 195 12.59 16.73 13.09
C LEU A 195 11.68 16.27 11.94
N ALA A 196 10.38 16.53 12.01
CA ALA A 196 9.44 16.13 10.97
C ALA A 196 9.78 16.78 9.62
N PHE A 197 10.01 18.10 9.60
CA PHE A 197 10.35 18.84 8.39
C PHE A 197 11.62 18.30 7.73
N ALA A 198 12.70 18.10 8.51
CA ALA A 198 13.97 17.62 7.98
C ALA A 198 13.87 16.21 7.39
N HIS A 199 13.06 15.32 7.96
CA HIS A 199 12.88 13.98 7.41
C HIS A 199 12.03 13.97 6.13
N MET A 200 10.93 14.73 6.14
CA MET A 200 10.00 14.80 5.01
C MET A 200 10.63 15.48 3.79
N ALA A 201 11.30 16.61 3.99
CA ALA A 201 11.98 17.36 2.92
C ALA A 201 13.39 16.82 2.61
N GLY A 202 13.95 15.98 3.48
CA GLY A 202 15.26 15.37 3.30
C GLY A 202 15.14 13.90 2.84
N PRO A 203 15.46 12.91 3.70
CA PRO A 203 15.48 11.49 3.34
C PRO A 203 14.27 10.98 2.57
N LEU A 204 13.03 11.36 2.93
CA LEU A 204 11.83 10.86 2.26
C LEU A 204 11.69 11.41 0.84
N MET A 205 12.06 12.67 0.60
CA MET A 205 12.05 13.26 -0.73
C MET A 205 13.22 12.72 -1.57
N TRP A 206 14.42 12.67 -0.98
CA TRP A 206 15.63 12.21 -1.66
C TRP A 206 15.59 10.73 -2.01
N SER A 207 14.87 9.89 -1.25
CA SER A 207 14.70 8.48 -1.59
C SER A 207 13.95 8.28 -2.91
N ILE A 208 13.14 9.25 -3.36
CA ILE A 208 12.50 9.19 -4.68
C ILE A 208 13.57 9.13 -5.77
N VAL A 209 14.57 10.00 -5.67
CA VAL A 209 15.69 10.07 -6.62
C VAL A 209 16.63 8.88 -6.42
N ALA A 210 17.04 8.62 -5.18
CA ALA A 210 18.04 7.59 -4.87
C ALA A 210 17.55 6.17 -5.22
N MET A 211 16.27 5.88 -4.97
CA MET A 211 15.66 4.57 -5.24
C MET A 211 14.95 4.52 -6.59
N ARG A 212 15.03 5.60 -7.39
CA ARG A 212 14.36 5.73 -8.69
C ARG A 212 12.86 5.40 -8.63
N ASN A 213 12.20 5.82 -7.53
CA ASN A 213 10.77 5.60 -7.35
C ASN A 213 10.01 6.41 -8.41
N SER A 214 9.55 5.71 -9.43
CA SER A 214 8.91 6.30 -10.60
C SER A 214 7.40 6.24 -10.46
N LEU A 215 6.73 7.22 -11.06
CA LEU A 215 5.29 7.23 -11.19
C LEU A 215 4.88 6.25 -12.28
N VAL A 216 4.38 5.08 -11.89
CA VAL A 216 3.91 4.04 -12.81
C VAL A 216 2.44 3.79 -12.55
N PHE A 217 1.58 4.28 -13.45
CA PHE A 217 0.15 4.28 -13.22
C PHE A 217 -0.51 2.89 -13.17
N HIS A 218 0.12 1.86 -13.70
CA HIS A 218 -0.41 0.49 -13.69
C HIS A 218 0.19 -0.38 -12.57
N ASP A 219 0.96 0.21 -11.65
CA ASP A 219 1.62 -0.53 -10.57
C ASP A 219 1.29 0.12 -9.22
N VAL A 220 0.27 -0.44 -8.55
CA VAL A 220 -0.22 0.06 -7.25
C VAL A 220 0.89 0.12 -6.22
N ASP A 221 1.82 -0.83 -6.23
CA ASP A 221 2.91 -0.90 -5.26
C ASP A 221 3.93 0.23 -5.49
N LYS A 222 4.31 0.49 -6.75
CA LYS A 222 5.17 1.63 -7.10
C LYS A 222 4.52 2.96 -6.82
N GLN A 223 3.24 3.12 -7.18
CA GLN A 223 2.48 4.33 -6.85
C GLN A 223 2.45 4.56 -5.34
N THR A 224 2.12 3.54 -4.56
CA THR A 224 2.02 3.63 -3.09
C THR A 224 3.34 4.09 -2.49
N THR A 225 4.45 3.45 -2.89
CA THR A 225 5.79 3.87 -2.46
C THR A 225 6.06 5.32 -2.83
N LEU A 226 5.83 5.72 -4.08
CA LEU A 226 6.04 7.10 -4.51
C LEU A 226 5.21 8.10 -3.68
N MET A 227 3.92 7.83 -3.45
CA MET A 227 3.05 8.73 -2.70
C MET A 227 3.46 8.85 -1.24
N MET A 228 3.91 7.77 -0.61
CA MET A 228 4.44 7.77 0.75
C MET A 228 5.73 8.60 0.92
N HIS A 229 6.45 8.86 -0.18
CA HIS A 229 7.66 9.66 -0.20
C HIS A 229 7.41 11.10 -0.67
N ALA A 230 6.56 11.30 -1.68
CA ALA A 230 6.29 12.61 -2.28
C ALA A 230 5.30 13.44 -1.46
N SER A 231 4.20 12.83 -0.99
CA SER A 231 3.16 13.50 -0.20
C SER A 231 3.70 14.18 1.07
N PRO A 232 4.57 13.54 1.89
CA PRO A 232 5.18 14.23 3.03
C PRO A 232 6.08 15.41 2.63
N ALA A 233 6.77 15.36 1.49
CA ALA A 233 7.56 16.51 1.02
C ALA A 233 6.66 17.72 0.69
N ILE A 234 5.49 17.47 0.09
CA ILE A 234 4.47 18.50 -0.15
C ILE A 234 3.93 19.04 1.18
N LEU A 235 3.69 18.16 2.15
CA LEU A 235 3.28 18.56 3.50
C LEU A 235 4.34 19.43 4.19
N ALA A 236 5.62 19.08 4.08
CA ALA A 236 6.71 19.90 4.63
C ALA A 236 6.71 21.30 3.99
N TRP A 237 6.46 21.39 2.68
CA TRP A 237 6.33 22.67 1.99
C TRP A 237 5.15 23.50 2.53
N THR A 238 3.97 22.91 2.70
CA THR A 238 2.82 23.64 3.26
C THR A 238 3.09 24.04 4.72
N MET A 239 3.78 23.20 5.50
CA MET A 239 4.15 23.53 6.87
C MET A 239 5.05 24.76 6.98
N ARG A 240 5.94 24.95 6.02
CA ARG A 240 6.89 26.07 5.99
C ARG A 240 6.24 27.36 5.49
N TRP A 241 5.51 27.28 4.38
CA TRP A 241 5.08 28.46 3.63
C TRP A 241 3.60 28.81 3.81
N ARG A 242 2.79 27.86 4.27
CA ARG A 242 1.35 28.00 4.50
C ARG A 242 0.95 27.42 5.87
N PRO A 243 1.65 27.77 6.97
CA PRO A 243 1.37 27.20 8.28
C PRO A 243 -0.04 27.55 8.74
N ARG A 244 -0.69 26.63 9.46
CA ARG A 244 -1.98 26.92 10.09
C ARG A 244 -1.81 27.87 11.27
N PRO A 245 -2.70 28.86 11.43
CA PRO A 245 -2.66 29.78 12.57
C PRO A 245 -2.67 29.05 13.93
N GLU A 246 -3.42 27.95 14.01
CA GLU A 246 -3.55 27.11 15.21
C GLU A 246 -2.22 26.55 15.72
N TRP A 247 -1.25 26.28 14.85
CA TRP A 247 0.04 25.72 15.27
C TRP A 247 0.93 26.73 16.00
N THR A 248 0.70 28.00 15.71
CA THR A 248 1.47 29.12 16.26
C THR A 248 0.64 29.97 17.23
N ALA A 249 -0.61 29.59 17.48
CA ALA A 249 -1.52 30.33 18.33
C ALA A 249 -0.98 30.38 19.76
N GLY A 250 -0.87 31.59 20.31
CA GLY A 250 -0.39 31.80 21.68
C GLY A 250 1.13 31.74 21.85
N LEU A 251 1.92 31.57 20.79
CA LEU A 251 3.38 31.69 20.87
C LEU A 251 3.79 33.16 21.05
N SER A 252 4.75 33.40 21.94
CA SER A 252 5.42 34.70 22.05
C SER A 252 6.23 35.02 20.78
N PRO A 253 6.62 36.28 20.54
CA PRO A 253 7.46 36.64 19.39
C PRO A 253 8.75 35.81 19.28
N ASP A 254 9.42 35.56 20.41
CA ASP A 254 10.65 34.75 20.44
C ASP A 254 10.38 33.28 20.14
N GLN A 255 9.27 32.73 20.66
CA GLN A 255 8.86 31.36 20.36
C GLN A 255 8.48 31.19 18.90
N LEU A 256 7.83 32.18 18.30
CA LEU A 256 7.49 32.17 16.88
C LEU A 256 8.75 32.26 16.00
N ALA A 257 9.73 33.08 16.40
CA ALA A 257 11.03 33.17 15.74
C ALA A 257 11.78 31.83 15.80
N ASP A 258 11.79 31.16 16.96
CA ASP A 258 12.38 29.82 17.11
C ASP A 258 11.65 28.78 16.24
N PHE A 259 10.31 28.76 16.29
CA PHE A 259 9.46 27.84 15.52
C PHE A 259 9.63 28.00 14.00
N GLY A 260 9.88 29.22 13.55
CA GLY A 260 10.07 29.58 12.14
C GLY A 260 11.52 29.51 11.65
N SER A 261 12.50 29.22 12.52
CA SER A 261 13.92 29.23 12.17
C SER A 261 14.61 27.93 12.56
N SER A 262 15.67 27.59 11.84
CA SER A 262 16.54 26.46 12.15
C SER A 262 17.91 26.68 11.55
N SER A 263 18.95 26.31 12.29
CA SER A 263 20.30 26.28 11.74
C SER A 263 20.47 25.09 10.80
N TRP A 264 21.48 25.16 9.93
CA TRP A 264 21.87 24.00 9.12
C TRP A 264 22.24 22.80 9.99
N THR A 265 22.92 23.01 11.13
CA THR A 265 23.28 21.92 12.06
C THR A 265 22.06 21.25 12.68
N GLN A 266 21.01 22.01 13.01
CA GLN A 266 19.74 21.46 13.45
C GLN A 266 19.01 20.71 12.33
N MET A 267 19.12 21.15 11.08
CA MET A 267 18.52 20.44 9.95
C MET A 267 19.32 19.21 9.51
N ALA A 268 20.63 19.16 9.78
CA ALA A 268 21.50 18.07 9.38
C ALA A 268 21.72 17.02 10.48
N LEU A 269 22.03 17.42 11.71
CA LEU A 269 22.43 16.49 12.78
C LEU A 269 21.26 15.99 13.61
N LEU A 270 20.26 16.83 13.86
CA LEU A 270 19.08 16.44 14.64
C LEU A 270 18.31 15.26 14.00
N PRO A 271 18.00 15.24 12.68
CA PRO A 271 17.36 14.08 12.07
C PRO A 271 18.25 12.83 12.10
N MET A 272 19.59 12.97 12.08
CA MET A 272 20.48 11.82 12.18
C MET A 272 20.32 11.08 13.51
N VAL A 273 20.10 11.79 14.62
CA VAL A 273 19.84 11.14 15.92
C VAL A 273 18.58 10.28 15.86
N PHE A 274 17.50 10.81 15.30
CA PHE A 274 16.25 10.06 15.13
C PHE A 274 16.43 8.88 14.17
N TYR A 275 17.13 9.08 13.06
CA TYR A 275 17.44 8.01 12.10
C TYR A 275 18.25 6.89 12.76
N LEU A 276 19.28 7.22 13.54
CA LEU A 276 20.08 6.23 14.27
C LEU A 276 19.26 5.49 15.32
N ALA A 277 18.36 6.18 16.02
CA ALA A 277 17.43 5.55 16.95
C ALA A 277 16.48 4.57 16.24
N TRP A 278 15.91 4.98 15.11
CA TRP A 278 15.11 4.10 14.25
C TRP A 278 15.93 2.91 13.74
N ALA A 279 17.14 3.14 13.24
CA ALA A 279 18.00 2.10 12.69
C ALA A 279 18.35 1.07 13.77
N LEU A 280 18.73 1.52 14.96
CA LEU A 280 18.97 0.65 16.11
C LEU A 280 17.73 -0.17 16.47
N ALA A 281 16.56 0.48 16.57
CA ALA A 281 15.30 -0.21 16.87
C ALA A 281 14.98 -1.26 15.79
N TYR A 282 15.14 -0.91 14.51
CA TYR A 282 14.94 -1.81 13.38
C TYR A 282 15.87 -3.03 13.48
N TYR A 283 17.17 -2.82 13.69
CA TYR A 283 18.15 -3.91 13.80
C TYR A 283 17.88 -4.81 15.00
N VAL A 284 17.47 -4.25 16.14
CA VAL A 284 17.09 -5.03 17.32
C VAL A 284 15.85 -5.87 17.06
N LEU A 285 14.77 -5.27 16.53
CA LEU A 285 13.51 -5.97 16.26
C LEU A 285 13.68 -7.07 15.21
N VAL A 286 14.26 -6.75 14.05
CA VAL A 286 14.46 -7.72 12.96
C VAL A 286 15.49 -8.77 13.36
N GLY A 287 16.57 -8.37 14.04
CA GLY A 287 17.61 -9.28 14.51
C GLY A 287 17.14 -10.23 15.61
N ALA A 288 16.23 -9.79 16.50
CA ALA A 288 15.60 -10.66 17.50
C ALA A 288 14.65 -11.67 16.82
N SER A 289 13.85 -11.23 15.85
CA SER A 289 12.97 -12.11 15.09
C SER A 289 13.72 -13.21 14.34
N ARG A 290 14.84 -12.86 13.67
CA ARG A 290 15.66 -13.86 12.95
C ARG A 290 16.26 -14.90 13.90
N ARG A 291 16.79 -14.47 15.04
CA ARG A 291 17.35 -15.37 16.07
C ARG A 291 16.29 -16.31 16.64
N CYS A 292 15.07 -15.84 16.87
CA CYS A 292 13.96 -16.67 17.34
C CYS A 292 13.60 -17.78 16.33
N VAL A 293 13.50 -17.43 15.04
CA VAL A 293 13.21 -18.40 13.97
C VAL A 293 14.32 -19.44 13.84
N THR A 294 15.60 -19.00 13.79
CA THR A 294 16.75 -19.92 13.69
C THR A 294 16.83 -20.85 14.90
N THR A 295 16.61 -20.35 16.11
CA THR A 295 16.63 -21.18 17.33
C THR A 295 15.50 -22.20 17.32
N ARG A 296 14.30 -21.82 16.87
CA ARG A 296 13.15 -22.73 16.77
C ARG A 296 13.37 -23.83 15.73
N LEU A 297 13.98 -23.51 14.58
CA LEU A 297 14.38 -24.51 13.57
C LEU A 297 15.45 -25.46 14.10
N LEU A 298 16.50 -24.96 14.76
CA LEU A 298 17.56 -25.80 15.33
C LEU A 298 17.02 -26.74 16.41
N LEU A 299 16.08 -26.28 17.25
CA LEU A 299 15.43 -27.12 18.25
C LEU A 299 14.51 -28.18 17.62
N LEU A 300 13.85 -27.89 16.49
CA LEU A 300 13.08 -28.88 15.74
C LEU A 300 13.98 -29.94 15.09
N PHE A 301 15.14 -29.55 14.54
CA PHE A 301 16.12 -30.50 14.00
C PHE A 301 16.74 -31.37 15.09
N GLN A 302 17.11 -30.79 16.24
CA GLN A 302 17.64 -31.56 17.38
C GLN A 302 16.58 -32.43 18.07
N GLY A 303 15.29 -32.06 17.98
CA GLY A 303 14.17 -32.88 18.44
C GLY A 303 13.85 -34.05 17.52
N GLY A 304 14.06 -33.90 16.21
CA GLY A 304 13.89 -34.96 15.21
C GLY A 304 14.93 -36.07 15.30
N GLU A 305 16.19 -35.75 15.60
CA GLU A 305 17.25 -36.76 15.78
C GLU A 305 17.03 -37.66 17.01
N LYS A 306 16.33 -37.19 18.05
CA LYS A 306 16.05 -38.00 19.25
C LYS A 306 14.88 -38.97 19.09
N GLY A 307 14.22 -39.00 17.93
CA GLY A 307 13.07 -39.86 17.63
C GLY A 307 13.40 -41.16 16.90
N LEU A 308 14.60 -41.31 16.32
CA LEU A 308 14.95 -42.46 15.48
C LEU A 308 15.64 -43.64 16.21
N ASP A 309 16.03 -43.49 17.48
CA ASP A 309 16.76 -44.52 18.24
C ASP A 309 15.88 -45.28 19.25
N ARG A 310 14.63 -45.64 18.88
CA ARG A 310 13.89 -46.65 19.65
C ARG A 310 14.12 -48.03 19.04
N PRO A 311 14.91 -48.91 19.69
CA PRO A 311 15.00 -50.30 19.25
C PRO A 311 13.62 -50.94 19.34
N SER A 312 13.21 -51.58 18.24
CA SER A 312 12.01 -52.42 18.19
C SER A 312 12.07 -53.47 19.30
N PRO A 313 11.02 -53.65 20.12
CA PRO A 313 11.00 -54.75 21.07
C PRO A 313 10.97 -56.06 20.27
N SER A 314 12.03 -56.85 20.42
CA SER A 314 12.13 -58.19 19.89
C SER A 314 11.22 -59.13 20.69
N VAL A 315 10.36 -59.83 19.95
CA VAL A 315 9.58 -61.04 20.27
C VAL A 315 8.35 -60.84 21.15
#